data_AF-A0A7R9Z919-F1
#
_entry.id   AF-A0A7R9Z919-F1
#
_cell.length_a   1.000
_cell.length_b   1.000
_cell.length_c   1.000
_cell.angle_alpha   90.00
_cell.angle_beta   90.00
_cell.angle_gamma   90.00
#
_symmetry.space_group_name_H-M   'P 1'
#
loop_
_entity.id
_entity.type
_entity.pdbx_description
1 polymer ?
#
loop_
_entity_poly.entity_id
_entity_poly.type
_entity_poly.pdbx_seq_one_letter_code
_entity_poly.pdbx_strand_id
1 'polypeptide(L)'
;IPKDLVEIIPADCAARIERAARGAPLRLLVPVGGAGAQRTFVTALVAALAPRVRSGDVTLCLNAGDHAHMRAAFADVLTAHGLDHDIVETMEGVHAFCDACRAGRAPSAPVTLFAFHEYFPAVAATDVLSRVSDVLAVKPSELAFYPVPKLMIRRVGDHEQYAALRASELGDGTQEAREVADAVKYISVFKDIPGSPLLVSMNEKIMANAKIGIYNGCKNAIEIARSMK
;
A
#
# COMPACT_ATOMS: atom_id res chain seq x y z
N ILE A 1 11.53 3.15 -9.26
CA ILE A 1 10.29 3.86 -8.89
C ILE A 1 9.99 4.91 -9.95
N PRO A 2 8.73 5.03 -10.40
CA PRO A 2 8.28 6.08 -11.31
C PRO A 2 8.69 7.48 -10.83
N LYS A 3 9.05 8.36 -11.77
CA LYS A 3 9.52 9.72 -11.48
C LYS A 3 8.51 10.50 -10.62
N ASP A 4 7.23 10.42 -10.97
CA ASP A 4 6.15 11.14 -10.29
C ASP A 4 6.01 10.75 -8.82
N LEU A 5 6.31 9.49 -8.47
CA LEU A 5 6.32 9.02 -7.09
C LEU A 5 7.51 9.55 -6.29
N VAL A 6 8.63 9.87 -6.94
CA VAL A 6 9.84 10.38 -6.28
C VAL A 6 9.75 11.89 -6.07
N GLU A 7 9.30 12.64 -7.08
CA GLU A 7 9.25 14.11 -7.01
C GLU A 7 8.25 14.62 -5.96
N ILE A 8 7.21 13.84 -5.68
CA ILE A 8 6.14 14.23 -4.77
C ILE A 8 6.34 13.75 -3.32
N ILE A 9 7.42 13.01 -3.02
CA ILE A 9 7.67 12.39 -1.70
C ILE A 9 7.41 13.36 -0.53
N PRO A 10 7.98 14.59 -0.51
CA PRO A 10 7.78 15.48 0.63
C PRO A 10 6.31 15.82 0.90
N ALA A 11 5.54 16.07 -0.17
CA ALA A 11 4.13 16.44 -0.06
C ALA A 11 3.27 15.25 0.38
N ASP A 12 3.47 14.07 -0.22
CA ASP A 12 2.71 12.87 0.14
C ASP A 12 3.04 12.40 1.57
N CYS A 13 4.31 12.47 2.00
CA CYS A 13 4.71 12.17 3.38
C CYS A 13 4.10 13.15 4.39
N ALA A 14 4.13 14.46 4.10
CA ALA A 14 3.51 15.46 4.96
C ALA A 14 1.99 15.21 5.11
N ALA A 15 1.30 14.87 4.01
CA ALA A 15 -0.13 14.55 4.04
C ALA A 15 -0.44 13.31 4.88
N ARG A 16 0.39 12.25 4.82
CA ARG A 16 0.25 11.06 5.67
C ARG A 16 0.44 11.38 7.15
N ILE A 17 1.47 12.17 7.49
CA ILE A 17 1.73 12.62 8.86
C ILE A 17 0.55 13.43 9.40
N GLU A 18 0.04 14.39 8.62
CA GLU A 18 -1.08 15.22 9.03
C GLU A 18 -2.37 14.41 9.24
N ARG A 19 -2.64 13.43 8.36
CA ARG A 19 -3.76 12.49 8.54
C ARG A 19 -3.62 11.66 9.80
N ALA A 20 -2.43 11.13 10.06
CA ALA A 20 -2.15 10.37 11.27
C ALA A 20 -2.39 11.22 12.52
N ALA A 21 -1.88 12.45 12.55
CA ALA A 21 -2.06 13.40 13.66
C ALA A 21 -3.54 13.72 13.95
N ARG A 22 -4.37 13.82 12.91
CA ARG A 22 -5.83 14.01 13.03
C ARG A 22 -6.60 12.75 13.44
N GLY A 23 -5.93 11.61 13.61
CA GLY A 23 -6.60 10.35 13.90
C GLY A 23 -7.52 9.86 12.78
N ALA A 24 -7.27 10.25 11.53
CA ALA A 24 -8.05 9.80 10.38
C ALA A 24 -8.01 8.25 10.24
N PRO A 25 -9.01 7.62 9.60
CA PRO A 25 -8.96 6.19 9.29
C PRO A 25 -7.67 5.84 8.54
N LEU A 26 -7.01 4.74 8.92
CA LEU A 26 -5.79 4.29 8.26
C LEU A 26 -6.15 3.75 6.87
N ARG A 27 -5.66 4.39 5.80
CA ARG A 27 -5.79 3.88 4.43
C ARG A 27 -4.72 2.83 4.18
N LEU A 28 -5.14 1.56 4.22
CA LEU A 28 -4.28 0.42 3.94
C LEU A 28 -4.47 -0.04 2.49
N LEU A 29 -3.43 0.11 1.68
CA LEU A 29 -3.41 -0.44 0.32
C LEU A 29 -2.83 -1.85 0.36
N VAL A 30 -3.61 -2.80 -0.15
CA VAL A 30 -3.27 -4.22 -0.27
C VAL A 30 -3.23 -4.58 -1.75
N PRO A 31 -2.09 -4.34 -2.43
CA PRO A 31 -1.91 -4.77 -3.80
C PRO A 31 -1.52 -6.25 -3.83
N VAL A 32 -2.13 -6.99 -4.75
CA VAL A 32 -1.77 -8.39 -4.97
C VAL A 32 -0.92 -8.48 -6.22
N GLY A 33 0.32 -8.93 -6.04
CA GLY A 33 1.27 -9.21 -7.12
C GLY A 33 1.52 -10.70 -7.26
N GLY A 34 1.76 -11.16 -8.49
CA GLY A 34 1.94 -12.57 -8.81
C GLY A 34 0.60 -13.33 -8.81
N ALA A 35 0.53 -14.43 -9.57
CA ALA A 35 -0.68 -15.17 -9.92
C ALA A 35 -1.42 -15.85 -8.74
N GLY A 36 -1.83 -15.09 -7.72
CA GLY A 36 -2.66 -15.55 -6.60
C GLY A 36 -1.91 -16.20 -5.43
N ALA A 37 -0.58 -16.24 -5.44
CA ALA A 37 0.21 -16.92 -4.40
C ALA A 37 0.01 -16.34 -2.98
N GLN A 38 -0.43 -15.08 -2.87
CA GLN A 38 -0.72 -14.45 -1.59
C GLN A 38 -2.20 -14.54 -1.17
N ARG A 39 -3.08 -15.14 -2.01
CA ARG A 39 -4.54 -15.14 -1.83
C ARG A 39 -4.96 -15.46 -0.40
N THR A 40 -4.49 -16.58 0.13
CA THR A 40 -4.89 -17.07 1.46
C THR A 40 -4.51 -16.10 2.57
N PHE A 41 -3.30 -15.50 2.50
CA PHE A 41 -2.85 -14.56 3.52
C PHE A 41 -3.66 -13.26 3.46
N VAL A 42 -3.84 -12.70 2.26
CA VAL A 42 -4.53 -11.40 2.11
C VAL A 42 -6.01 -11.51 2.42
N THR A 43 -6.70 -12.60 2.06
CA THR A 43 -8.11 -12.77 2.45
C THR A 43 -8.24 -12.99 3.96
N ALA A 44 -7.35 -13.76 4.59
CA ALA A 44 -7.33 -13.91 6.04
C ALA A 44 -7.03 -12.59 6.76
N LEU A 45 -6.17 -11.73 6.20
CA LEU A 45 -5.92 -10.39 6.71
C LEU A 45 -7.17 -9.50 6.60
N VAL A 46 -7.86 -9.50 5.46
CA VAL A 46 -9.13 -8.75 5.29
C VAL A 46 -10.18 -9.21 6.31
N ALA A 47 -10.34 -10.52 6.49
CA ALA A 47 -11.23 -11.08 7.49
C ALA A 47 -10.89 -10.61 8.92
N ALA A 48 -9.60 -10.66 9.28
CA ALA A 48 -9.12 -10.21 10.59
C ALA A 48 -9.30 -8.70 10.82
N LEU A 49 -9.27 -7.90 9.75
CA LEU A 49 -9.46 -6.45 9.81
C LEU A 49 -10.93 -6.01 9.77
N ALA A 50 -11.87 -6.91 9.47
CA ALA A 50 -13.29 -6.56 9.35
C ALA A 50 -13.86 -5.79 10.54
N PRO A 51 -13.54 -6.10 11.81
CA PRO A 51 -13.98 -5.28 12.96
C PRO A 51 -13.47 -3.83 12.89
N ARG A 52 -12.19 -3.64 12.50
CA ARG A 52 -11.57 -2.31 12.38
C ARG A 52 -12.17 -1.52 11.23
N VAL A 53 -12.46 -2.19 10.11
CA VAL A 53 -13.14 -1.59 8.96
C VAL A 53 -14.54 -1.09 9.35
N ARG A 54 -15.33 -1.92 10.05
CA ARG A 54 -16.67 -1.53 10.53
C ARG A 54 -16.64 -0.38 11.53
N SER A 55 -15.62 -0.31 12.39
CA SER A 55 -15.47 0.81 13.33
C SER A 55 -15.03 2.12 12.69
N GLY A 56 -14.61 2.10 11.41
CA GLY A 56 -14.03 3.27 10.73
C GLY A 56 -12.56 3.53 11.08
N ASP A 57 -11.89 2.64 11.82
CA ASP A 57 -10.46 2.77 12.12
C ASP A 57 -9.57 2.58 10.90
N VAL A 58 -9.99 1.72 9.97
CA VAL A 58 -9.23 1.31 8.80
C VAL A 58 -10.12 1.37 7.58
N THR A 59 -9.60 1.90 6.49
CA THR A 59 -10.21 1.80 5.15
C THR A 59 -9.30 0.99 4.26
N LEU A 60 -9.86 0.08 3.47
CA LEU A 60 -9.08 -0.84 2.63
C LEU A 60 -9.13 -0.43 1.17
N CYS A 61 -7.95 -0.29 0.56
CA CYS A 61 -7.80 -0.22 -0.90
C CYS A 61 -7.28 -1.59 -1.35
N LEU A 62 -8.16 -2.46 -1.86
CA LEU A 62 -7.79 -3.79 -2.31
C LEU A 62 -7.50 -3.74 -3.80
N ASN A 63 -6.26 -3.94 -4.23
CA ASN A 63 -5.93 -3.98 -5.66
C ASN A 63 -5.73 -5.44 -6.10
N ALA A 64 -6.73 -5.97 -6.80
CA ALA A 64 -6.72 -7.31 -7.39
C ALA A 64 -5.96 -7.38 -8.72
N GLY A 65 -5.51 -6.25 -9.26
CA GLY A 65 -4.89 -6.18 -10.58
C GLY A 65 -5.84 -6.66 -11.68
N ASP A 66 -5.32 -7.44 -12.62
CA ASP A 66 -6.07 -8.09 -13.70
C ASP A 66 -6.47 -9.55 -13.35
N HIS A 67 -6.32 -9.94 -12.08
CA HIS A 67 -6.53 -11.31 -11.63
C HIS A 67 -7.98 -11.57 -11.22
N ALA A 68 -8.79 -12.11 -12.15
CA ALA A 68 -10.20 -12.44 -11.90
C ALA A 68 -10.43 -13.31 -10.65
N HIS A 69 -9.54 -14.28 -10.38
CA HIS A 69 -9.62 -15.12 -9.19
C HIS A 69 -9.38 -14.35 -7.88
N MET A 70 -8.55 -13.29 -7.91
CA MET A 70 -8.34 -12.42 -6.75
C MET A 70 -9.51 -11.46 -6.55
N ARG A 71 -10.09 -10.94 -7.64
CA ARG A 71 -11.34 -10.16 -7.59
C ARG A 71 -12.43 -10.97 -6.89
N ALA A 72 -12.64 -12.22 -7.31
CA ALA A 72 -13.62 -13.12 -6.70
C ALA A 72 -13.29 -13.39 -5.22
N ALA A 73 -12.04 -13.70 -4.90
CA ALA A 73 -11.61 -13.95 -3.53
C ALA A 73 -11.85 -12.77 -2.58
N PHE A 74 -11.61 -11.54 -3.05
CA PHE A 74 -11.92 -10.34 -2.29
C PHE A 74 -13.43 -10.14 -2.14
N ALA A 75 -14.21 -10.27 -3.22
CA ALA A 75 -15.66 -10.18 -3.13
C ALA A 75 -16.27 -11.19 -2.14
N ASP A 76 -15.77 -12.44 -2.14
CA ASP A 76 -16.21 -13.50 -1.24
C ASP A 76 -15.95 -13.14 0.22
N VAL A 77 -14.72 -12.71 0.57
CA VAL A 77 -14.39 -12.38 1.97
C VAL A 77 -15.10 -11.10 2.43
N LEU A 78 -15.27 -10.11 1.56
CA LEU A 78 -16.02 -8.90 1.89
C LEU A 78 -17.49 -9.24 2.18
N THR A 79 -18.11 -10.08 1.35
CA THR A 79 -19.48 -10.57 1.55
C THR A 79 -19.61 -11.38 2.84
N ALA A 80 -18.70 -12.32 3.08
CA ALA A 80 -18.72 -13.18 4.27
C ALA A 80 -18.61 -12.39 5.59
N HIS A 81 -18.02 -11.20 5.55
CA HIS A 81 -17.86 -10.33 6.71
C HIS A 81 -18.76 -9.08 6.69
N GLY A 82 -19.69 -8.98 5.73
CA GLY A 82 -20.63 -7.86 5.62
C GLY A 82 -19.94 -6.51 5.47
N LEU A 83 -18.92 -6.44 4.61
CA LEU A 83 -18.17 -5.22 4.32
C LEU A 83 -18.63 -4.60 2.99
N ASP A 84 -19.24 -3.43 3.09
CA ASP A 84 -19.60 -2.62 1.92
C ASP A 84 -18.34 -2.22 1.16
N HIS A 85 -18.42 -2.26 -0.17
CA HIS A 85 -17.32 -1.88 -1.03
C HIS A 85 -17.78 -1.30 -2.36
N ASP A 86 -16.99 -0.35 -2.85
CA ASP A 86 -17.07 0.13 -4.23
C ASP A 86 -16.11 -0.68 -5.11
N ILE A 87 -16.41 -0.76 -6.41
CA ILE A 87 -15.53 -1.37 -7.41
C ILE A 87 -15.06 -0.30 -8.38
N VAL A 88 -13.75 -0.24 -8.62
CA VAL A 88 -13.12 0.65 -9.59
C VAL A 88 -12.38 -0.19 -10.63
N GLU A 89 -12.79 -0.06 -11.89
CA GLU A 89 -12.30 -0.91 -12.99
C GLU A 89 -11.50 -0.14 -14.06
N THR A 90 -11.37 1.19 -13.91
CA THR A 90 -10.69 2.07 -14.88
C THR A 90 -9.66 2.96 -14.21
N MET A 91 -8.62 3.37 -14.96
CA MET A 91 -7.64 4.35 -14.47
C MET A 91 -8.26 5.71 -14.19
N GLU A 92 -9.26 6.12 -14.97
CA GLU A 92 -10.04 7.34 -14.68
C GLU A 92 -10.68 7.26 -13.29
N GLY A 93 -11.29 6.11 -12.94
CA GLY A 93 -11.83 5.87 -11.60
C GLY A 93 -10.75 5.88 -10.52
N VAL A 94 -9.56 5.34 -10.78
CA VAL A 94 -8.41 5.43 -9.85
C VAL A 94 -8.00 6.88 -9.60
N HIS A 95 -7.91 7.69 -10.66
CA HIS A 95 -7.58 9.10 -10.55
C HIS A 95 -8.66 9.87 -9.78
N ALA A 96 -9.94 9.64 -10.10
CA ALA A 96 -11.07 10.25 -9.39
C ALA A 96 -11.08 9.90 -7.90
N PHE A 97 -10.82 8.64 -7.55
CA PHE A 97 -10.67 8.19 -6.16
C PHE A 97 -9.52 8.92 -5.45
N CYS A 98 -8.36 9.01 -6.11
CA CYS A 98 -7.19 9.69 -5.54
C CYS A 98 -7.43 11.19 -5.36
N ASP A 99 -8.09 11.84 -6.30
CA ASP A 99 -8.40 13.27 -6.22
C ASP A 99 -9.43 13.57 -5.13
N ALA A 100 -10.43 12.70 -4.94
CA ALA A 100 -11.33 12.76 -3.79
C ALA A 100 -10.57 12.61 -2.47
N CYS A 101 -9.69 11.62 -2.38
CA CYS A 101 -8.81 11.40 -1.25
C CYS A 101 -7.93 12.61 -0.91
N ARG A 102 -7.33 13.26 -1.91
CA ARG A 102 -6.48 14.46 -1.72
C ARG A 102 -7.30 15.69 -1.33
N ALA A 103 -8.54 15.80 -1.82
CA ALA A 103 -9.47 16.84 -1.43
C ALA A 103 -10.10 16.61 -0.03
N GLY A 104 -9.67 15.58 0.71
CA GLY A 104 -10.17 15.27 2.05
C GLY A 104 -11.58 14.67 2.05
N ARG A 105 -12.10 14.23 0.90
CA ARG A 105 -13.40 13.56 0.81
C ARG A 105 -13.23 12.09 1.21
N ALA A 106 -14.14 11.62 2.07
CA ALA A 106 -14.21 10.21 2.40
C ALA A 106 -14.75 9.41 1.19
N PRO A 107 -14.24 8.19 0.93
CA PRO A 107 -14.88 7.26 0.00
C PRO A 107 -16.31 6.94 0.43
N SER A 108 -17.16 6.54 -0.53
CA SER A 108 -18.56 6.13 -0.29
C SER A 108 -18.66 4.85 0.55
N ALA A 109 -17.72 3.92 0.38
CA ALA A 109 -17.62 2.69 1.14
C ALA A 109 -16.29 2.59 1.92
N PRO A 110 -16.23 1.86 3.04
CA PRO A 110 -15.00 1.68 3.82
C PRO A 110 -13.96 0.82 3.10
N VAL A 111 -14.35 0.12 2.03
CA VAL A 111 -13.48 -0.66 1.16
C VAL A 111 -13.65 -0.20 -0.28
N THR A 112 -12.55 -0.10 -1.02
CA THR A 112 -12.56 0.08 -2.47
C THR A 112 -11.76 -1.05 -3.12
N LEU A 113 -12.42 -1.83 -3.98
CA LEU A 113 -11.85 -2.92 -4.75
C LEU A 113 -11.47 -2.42 -6.14
N PHE A 114 -10.17 -2.40 -6.42
CA PHE A 114 -9.62 -2.10 -7.74
C PHE A 114 -9.40 -3.41 -8.50
N ALA A 115 -10.09 -3.58 -9.61
CA ALA A 115 -10.02 -4.81 -10.43
C ALA A 115 -10.17 -4.45 -11.91
N PHE A 116 -9.19 -4.81 -12.73
CA PHE A 116 -9.13 -4.39 -14.12
C PHE A 116 -9.28 -5.59 -15.06
N HIS A 117 -9.73 -5.31 -16.29
CA HIS A 117 -9.73 -6.32 -17.35
C HIS A 117 -8.41 -6.37 -18.12
N GLU A 118 -7.65 -5.26 -18.10
CA GLU A 118 -6.41 -5.10 -18.84
C GLU A 118 -5.20 -5.07 -17.92
N TYR A 119 -4.11 -5.69 -18.36
CA TYR A 119 -2.87 -5.83 -17.60
C TYR A 119 -2.18 -4.50 -17.28
N PHE A 120 -2.03 -3.62 -18.27
CA PHE A 120 -1.28 -2.36 -18.07
C PHE A 120 -1.95 -1.41 -17.04
N PRO A 121 -3.27 -1.17 -17.12
CA PRO A 121 -4.01 -0.46 -16.06
C PRO A 121 -3.83 -1.07 -14.67
N ALA A 122 -3.89 -2.40 -14.57
CA ALA A 122 -3.73 -3.11 -13.30
C ALA A 122 -2.37 -2.84 -12.62
N VAL A 123 -1.29 -2.87 -13.40
CA VAL A 123 0.06 -2.61 -12.90
C VAL A 123 0.22 -1.13 -12.50
N ALA A 124 -0.26 -0.20 -13.33
CA ALA A 124 -0.12 1.23 -13.09
C ALA A 124 -0.97 1.76 -11.92
N ALA A 125 -2.09 1.12 -11.60
CA ALA A 125 -2.99 1.56 -10.54
C ALA A 125 -2.29 1.69 -9.18
N THR A 126 -1.39 0.76 -8.84
CA THR A 126 -0.65 0.79 -7.57
C THR A 126 0.22 2.03 -7.44
N ASP A 127 0.78 2.55 -8.53
CA ASP A 127 1.59 3.76 -8.53
C ASP A 127 0.77 4.97 -8.10
N VAL A 128 -0.44 5.08 -8.66
CA VAL A 128 -1.35 6.19 -8.39
C VAL A 128 -1.94 6.08 -7.00
N LEU A 129 -2.40 4.89 -6.60
CA LEU A 129 -2.99 4.63 -5.28
C LEU A 129 -2.00 4.82 -4.14
N SER A 130 -0.72 4.49 -4.37
CA SER A 130 0.34 4.66 -3.37
C SER A 130 0.41 6.09 -2.83
N ARG A 131 0.16 7.10 -3.67
CA ARG A 131 0.19 8.52 -3.32
C ARG A 131 -0.86 8.94 -2.29
N VAL A 132 -1.96 8.19 -2.21
CA VAL A 132 -3.06 8.46 -1.29
C VAL A 132 -3.22 7.35 -0.24
N SER A 133 -2.27 6.43 -0.14
CA SER A 133 -2.31 5.36 0.86
C SER A 133 -1.44 5.74 2.05
N ASP A 134 -1.88 5.43 3.28
CA ASP A 134 -1.10 5.73 4.48
C ASP A 134 -0.04 4.64 4.73
N VAL A 135 -0.40 3.38 4.49
CA VAL A 135 0.48 2.20 4.58
C VAL A 135 0.24 1.26 3.39
N LEU A 136 1.33 0.69 2.87
CA LEU A 136 1.33 -0.33 1.82
C LEU A 136 1.58 -1.71 2.44
N ALA A 137 0.59 -2.61 2.42
CA ALA A 137 0.73 -3.99 2.92
C ALA A 137 1.12 -4.93 1.79
N VAL A 138 2.41 -5.27 1.69
CA VAL A 138 2.98 -5.97 0.52
C VAL A 138 3.90 -7.12 0.89
N LYS A 139 4.01 -8.12 0.02
CA LYS A 139 5.19 -9.00 0.09
C LYS A 139 6.45 -8.18 -0.16
N PRO A 140 7.58 -8.57 0.45
CA PRO A 140 8.86 -7.90 0.26
C PRO A 140 9.46 -8.21 -1.13
N SER A 141 8.88 -7.65 -2.19
CA SER A 141 9.33 -7.82 -3.58
C SER A 141 9.47 -6.47 -4.29
N GLU A 142 8.97 -6.32 -5.52
CA GLU A 142 9.04 -5.11 -6.34
C GLU A 142 8.47 -3.87 -5.64
N LEU A 143 7.44 -4.02 -4.81
CA LEU A 143 6.84 -2.90 -4.08
C LEU A 143 7.59 -2.52 -2.80
N ALA A 144 8.57 -3.31 -2.37
CA ALA A 144 9.40 -2.97 -1.21
C ALA A 144 10.22 -1.69 -1.42
N PHE A 145 10.47 -1.34 -2.69
CA PHE A 145 11.23 -0.17 -3.09
C PHE A 145 10.39 1.13 -3.12
N TYR A 146 9.08 1.07 -2.87
CA TYR A 146 8.20 2.24 -2.97
C TYR A 146 8.41 3.18 -1.77
N PRO A 147 8.35 4.52 -1.97
CA PRO A 147 8.49 5.52 -0.90
C PRO A 147 7.16 5.72 -0.14
N VAL A 148 6.61 4.63 0.39
CA VAL A 148 5.40 4.60 1.23
C VAL A 148 5.73 3.77 2.47
N PRO A 149 5.24 4.12 3.67
CA PRO A 149 5.38 3.24 4.84
C PRO A 149 4.87 1.83 4.55
N LYS A 150 5.70 0.81 4.78
CA LYS A 150 5.40 -0.58 4.36
C LYS A 150 5.11 -1.47 5.55
N LEU A 151 3.97 -2.15 5.52
CA LEU A 151 3.74 -3.37 6.28
C LEU A 151 4.22 -4.54 5.41
N MET A 152 5.39 -5.10 5.74
CA MET A 152 5.91 -6.27 5.04
C MET A 152 5.12 -7.50 5.47
N ILE A 153 4.19 -7.94 4.64
CA ILE A 153 3.42 -9.18 4.87
C ILE A 153 4.18 -10.39 4.33
N ARG A 154 3.72 -11.59 4.71
CA ARG A 154 4.33 -12.87 4.36
C ARG A 154 4.76 -12.94 2.90
N ARG A 155 6.04 -13.24 2.71
CA ARG A 155 6.64 -13.51 1.41
C ARG A 155 6.13 -14.81 0.78
N VAL A 156 6.25 -14.91 -0.53
CA VAL A 156 5.95 -16.11 -1.31
C VAL A 156 7.21 -16.95 -1.51
N GLY A 157 8.32 -16.30 -1.84
CA GLY A 157 9.61 -16.96 -2.11
C GLY A 157 10.71 -16.51 -1.17
N ASP A 158 11.69 -17.37 -0.89
CA ASP A 158 12.79 -17.05 0.03
C ASP A 158 13.70 -15.92 -0.48
N HIS A 159 13.79 -15.74 -1.79
CA HIS A 159 14.54 -14.64 -2.40
C HIS A 159 14.01 -13.25 -2.02
N GLU A 160 12.77 -13.16 -1.54
CA GLU A 160 12.10 -11.92 -1.12
C GLU A 160 12.51 -11.50 0.31
N GLN A 161 13.14 -12.37 1.10
CA GLN A 161 13.49 -12.09 2.51
C GLN A 161 14.33 -10.81 2.68
N TYR A 162 15.30 -10.59 1.79
CA TYR A 162 16.24 -9.48 1.92
C TYR A 162 15.58 -8.11 1.72
N ALA A 163 14.48 -8.05 0.96
CA ALA A 163 13.77 -6.79 0.75
C ALA A 163 12.99 -6.35 2.00
N ALA A 164 12.48 -7.28 2.81
CA ALA A 164 11.87 -6.94 4.10
C ALA A 164 12.92 -6.39 5.07
N LEU A 165 14.07 -7.07 5.16
CA LEU A 165 15.19 -6.61 5.97
C LEU A 165 15.62 -5.22 5.54
N ARG A 166 15.78 -5.01 4.22
CA ARG A 166 16.22 -3.73 3.68
C ARG A 166 15.27 -2.58 3.97
N ALA A 167 13.95 -2.79 3.84
CA ALA A 167 12.98 -1.76 4.18
C ALA A 167 12.99 -1.42 5.69
N SER A 168 13.19 -2.44 6.54
CA SER A 168 13.37 -2.22 7.98
C SER A 168 14.64 -1.43 8.29
N GLU A 169 15.77 -1.70 7.62
CA GLU A 169 17.02 -0.94 7.77
C GLU A 169 16.89 0.51 7.30
N LEU A 170 16.18 0.72 6.19
CA LEU A 170 15.88 2.06 5.67
C LEU A 170 14.91 2.83 6.58
N GLY A 171 14.25 2.14 7.51
CA GLY A 171 13.26 2.69 8.42
C GLY A 171 11.94 3.05 7.75
N ASP A 172 11.67 2.52 6.56
CA ASP A 172 10.44 2.79 5.80
C ASP A 172 9.51 1.57 5.66
N GLY A 173 9.88 0.45 6.28
CA GLY A 173 9.04 -0.74 6.39
C GLY A 173 9.20 -1.47 7.72
N THR A 174 8.22 -2.33 8.03
CA THR A 174 8.29 -3.23 9.17
C THR A 174 9.22 -4.40 8.91
N GLN A 175 9.54 -5.15 9.97
CA GLN A 175 9.97 -6.55 9.78
C GLN A 175 8.83 -7.36 9.14
N GLU A 176 9.18 -8.49 8.54
CA GLU A 176 8.22 -9.39 7.91
C GLU A 176 7.21 -9.95 8.93
N ALA A 177 5.93 -9.61 8.74
CA ALA A 177 4.80 -10.19 9.43
C ALA A 177 4.39 -11.50 8.73
N ARG A 178 4.91 -12.62 9.23
CA ARG A 178 4.68 -13.96 8.65
C ARG A 178 3.29 -14.50 8.89
N GLU A 179 2.66 -14.07 9.98
CA GLU A 179 1.32 -14.46 10.38
C GLU A 179 0.38 -13.25 10.38
N VAL A 180 -0.91 -13.49 10.09
CA VAL A 180 -1.94 -12.43 10.06
C VAL A 180 -2.03 -11.71 11.40
N ALA A 181 -1.86 -12.42 12.51
CA ALA A 181 -1.87 -11.83 13.85
C ALA A 181 -0.77 -10.77 14.02
N ASP A 182 0.40 -10.97 13.42
CA ASP A 182 1.50 -10.00 13.50
C ASP A 182 1.23 -8.78 12.61
N ALA A 183 0.63 -8.98 11.44
CA ALA A 183 0.17 -7.90 10.58
C ALA A 183 -0.87 -7.01 11.30
N VAL A 184 -1.82 -7.62 12.02
CA VAL A 184 -2.82 -6.89 12.82
C VAL A 184 -2.18 -6.10 13.97
N LYS A 185 -1.14 -6.63 14.62
CA LYS A 185 -0.39 -5.87 15.65
C LYS A 185 0.27 -4.63 15.06
N TYR A 186 0.91 -4.74 13.90
CA TYR A 186 1.49 -3.56 13.23
C TYR A 186 0.42 -2.53 12.84
N ILE A 187 -0.72 -2.98 12.33
CA ILE A 187 -1.86 -2.09 12.02
C ILE A 187 -2.35 -1.36 13.28
N SER A 188 -2.34 -2.04 14.43
CA SER A 188 -2.64 -1.44 15.73
C SER A 188 -1.62 -0.36 16.09
N VAL A 189 -0.31 -0.63 15.94
CA VAL A 189 0.75 0.35 16.16
C VAL A 189 0.62 1.57 15.22
N PHE A 190 0.24 1.37 13.96
CA PHE A 190 0.04 2.47 13.00
C PHE A 190 -1.17 3.35 13.31
N LYS A 191 -2.22 2.81 13.94
CA LYS A 191 -3.54 3.46 14.01
C LYS A 191 -4.01 3.86 15.41
N ASP A 192 -3.69 3.08 16.44
CA ASP A 192 -4.34 3.20 17.76
C ASP A 192 -3.97 4.50 18.48
N ILE A 193 -2.82 5.08 18.14
CA ILE A 193 -2.36 6.35 18.67
C ILE A 193 -2.43 7.39 17.55
N PRO A 194 -3.24 8.46 17.70
CA PRO A 194 -3.19 9.62 16.80
C PRO A 194 -1.76 10.16 16.72
N GLY A 195 -1.27 10.34 15.50
CA GLY A 195 0.12 10.72 15.25
C GLY A 195 1.12 9.61 15.58
N SER A 196 0.73 8.34 15.39
CA SER A 196 1.57 7.15 15.62
C SER A 196 3.06 7.43 15.37
N PRO A 197 3.91 7.36 16.42
CA PRO A 197 5.34 7.67 16.28
C PRO A 197 6.03 6.81 15.24
N LEU A 198 5.60 5.56 15.07
CA LEU A 198 6.14 4.67 14.04
C LEU A 198 5.81 5.18 12.64
N LEU A 199 4.54 5.53 12.39
CA LEU A 199 4.12 6.01 11.07
C LEU A 199 4.76 7.36 10.72
N VAL A 200 4.90 8.25 11.70
CA VAL A 200 5.60 9.54 11.54
C VAL A 200 7.06 9.30 11.20
N SER A 201 7.76 8.49 12.01
CA SER A 201 9.17 8.15 11.80
C SER A 201 9.41 7.51 10.42
N MET A 202 8.54 6.60 9.98
CA MET A 202 8.65 6.00 8.64
C MET A 202 8.57 7.04 7.53
N ASN A 203 7.64 8.01 7.62
CA ASN A 203 7.54 9.09 6.64
C ASN A 203 8.76 10.03 6.67
N GLU A 204 9.28 10.34 7.85
CA GLU A 204 10.51 11.14 8.00
C GLU A 204 11.72 10.43 7.39
N LYS A 205 11.83 9.11 7.58
CA LYS A 205 12.87 8.28 6.96
C LYS A 205 12.74 8.25 5.45
N ILE A 206 11.52 8.11 4.90
CA ILE A 206 11.29 8.20 3.46
C ILE A 206 11.78 9.55 2.92
N MET A 207 11.43 10.67 3.56
CA MET A 207 11.91 11.99 3.15
C MET A 207 13.44 12.12 3.24
N ALA A 208 14.06 11.55 4.28
CA ALA A 208 15.52 11.56 4.42
C ALA A 208 16.22 10.70 3.36
N ASN A 209 15.69 9.51 3.10
CA ASN A 209 16.18 8.56 2.10
C ASN A 209 16.05 9.13 0.67
N ALA A 210 14.99 9.91 0.41
CA ALA A 210 14.82 10.61 -0.86
C ALA A 210 15.93 11.64 -1.12
N LYS A 211 16.36 12.40 -0.10
CA LYS A 211 17.42 13.42 -0.22
C LYS A 211 18.77 12.83 -0.61
N ILE A 212 19.06 11.60 -0.18
CA ILE A 212 20.29 10.88 -0.53
C ILE A 212 20.12 9.98 -1.78
N GLY A 213 18.95 10.04 -2.43
CA GLY A 213 18.68 9.38 -3.71
C GLY A 213 18.38 7.89 -3.64
N ILE A 214 17.97 7.33 -2.49
CA ILE A 214 17.60 5.90 -2.36
C ILE A 214 16.55 5.48 -3.39
N TYR A 215 15.58 6.33 -3.68
CA TYR A 215 14.47 6.02 -4.60
C TYR A 215 14.77 6.34 -6.08
N ASN A 216 15.99 6.79 -6.42
CA ASN A 216 16.37 7.20 -7.77
C ASN A 216 16.73 6.04 -8.71
N GLY A 217 16.45 4.78 -8.34
CA GLY A 217 16.88 3.60 -9.11
C GLY A 217 16.55 3.65 -10.60
N CYS A 218 15.35 4.09 -10.99
CA CYS A 218 14.97 4.22 -12.41
C CYS A 218 15.75 5.33 -13.13
N LYS A 219 15.95 6.48 -12.48
CA LYS A 219 16.76 7.58 -13.01
C LYS A 219 18.20 7.12 -13.25
N ASN A 220 18.80 6.49 -12.24
CA ASN A 220 20.17 6.00 -12.30
C ASN A 220 20.33 4.93 -13.40
N ALA A 221 19.38 4.01 -13.54
CA ALA A 221 19.40 3.00 -14.59
C ALA A 221 19.38 3.62 -16.00
N ILE A 222 18.58 4.66 -16.22
CA ILE A 222 18.53 5.39 -17.49
C ILE A 222 19.87 6.13 -17.74
N GLU A 223 20.43 6.78 -16.72
CA GLU A 223 21.72 7.48 -16.83
C GLU A 223 22.85 6.52 -17.21
N ILE A 224 22.94 5.36 -16.55
CA ILE A 224 23.90 4.29 -16.87
C ILE A 224 23.70 3.80 -18.31
N ALA A 225 22.46 3.51 -18.71
CA ALA A 225 22.17 3.05 -20.07
C ALA A 225 22.56 4.08 -21.14
N ARG A 226 22.45 5.38 -20.84
CA ARG A 226 22.86 6.46 -21.74
C ARG A 226 24.38 6.62 -21.81
N SER A 227 25.12 6.32 -20.74
CA SER A 227 26.59 6.39 -20.71
C SER A 227 27.29 5.18 -21.31
N MET A 228 26.56 4.09 -21.58
CA MET A 228 27.09 2.89 -22.25
C MET A 228 27.07 2.98 -23.78
N LYS A 229 26.73 4.14 -24.34
CA LYS A 229 26.86 4.47 -25.77
C LYS A 229 28.16 5.20 -26.03
#